data_AF-A0A822CW52-F1
#
_entry.id   AF-A0A822CW52-F1
#
_cell.length_a   1.000
_cell.length_b   1.000
_cell.length_c   1.000
_cell.angle_alpha   90.00
_cell.angle_beta   90.00
_cell.angle_gamma   90.00
#
_symmetry.space_group_name_H-M   'P 1'
#
loop_
_entity.id
_entity.type
_entity.pdbx_description
1 polymer ?
#
loop_
_entity_poly.entity_id
_entity_poly.type
_entity_poly.pdbx_seq_one_letter_code
_entity_poly.pdbx_strand_id
1 'polypeptide(L)'
;MFKDNGTDDVGSFDVTGSYSTDGNCMTLQKKYKRGTDDPRENLGHEVKIDLKWNDQTQQFDGQWIVRTANYSGQDKFELKLRQHIESV
;
A
#
# COMPACT_ATOMS: atom_id res chain seq x y z
N MET A 1 -7.79 10.28 -7.87
CA MET A 1 -6.55 9.48 -7.98
C MET A 1 -5.44 10.26 -7.31
N PHE A 2 -4.63 9.63 -6.48
CA PHE A 2 -3.47 10.25 -5.84
C PHE A 2 -2.19 9.51 -6.21
N LYS A 3 -1.06 10.21 -6.11
CA LYS A 3 0.27 9.70 -6.41
C LYS A 3 1.24 10.27 -5.40
N ASP A 4 2.12 9.42 -4.89
CA ASP A 4 3.19 9.80 -3.99
C ASP A 4 4.40 8.87 -4.18
N ASN A 5 5.44 9.05 -3.38
CA ASN A 5 6.61 8.19 -3.32
C ASN A 5 7.02 7.95 -1.87
N GLY A 6 7.82 6.91 -1.65
CA GLY A 6 8.34 6.57 -0.33
C GLY A 6 9.50 5.61 -0.39
N THR A 7 10.00 5.25 0.79
CA THR A 7 11.14 4.35 0.99
C THR A 7 10.85 3.45 2.18
N ASP A 8 11.20 2.18 2.08
CA ASP A 8 11.21 1.22 3.20
C ASP A 8 12.47 0.34 3.14
N ASP A 9 12.49 -0.74 3.91
CA ASP A 9 13.56 -1.73 3.97
C ASP A 9 13.77 -2.51 2.66
N VAL A 10 12.73 -2.63 1.82
CA VAL A 10 12.84 -3.22 0.48
C VAL A 10 13.42 -2.20 -0.49
N GLY A 11 12.97 -0.95 -0.44
CA GLY A 11 13.63 0.15 -1.14
C GLY A 11 12.72 1.32 -1.50
N SER A 12 13.13 2.11 -2.49
CA SER A 12 12.34 3.25 -2.95
C SER A 12 11.20 2.81 -3.86
N PHE A 13 10.02 3.40 -3.67
CA PHE A 13 8.83 3.07 -4.44
C PHE A 13 8.02 4.32 -4.83
N ASP A 14 7.31 4.21 -5.94
CA ASP A 14 6.20 5.11 -6.25
C ASP A 14 4.89 4.44 -5.80
N VAL A 15 3.95 5.21 -5.27
CA VAL A 15 2.61 4.73 -4.93
C VAL A 15 1.57 5.52 -5.69
N THR A 16 0.60 4.82 -6.28
CA THR A 16 -0.62 5.41 -6.84
C THR A 16 -1.82 4.84 -6.12
N GLY A 17 -2.90 5.60 -6.05
CA GLY A 17 -4.11 5.12 -5.43
C GLY A 17 -5.39 5.74 -5.97
N SER A 18 -6.47 5.00 -5.79
CA SER A 18 -7.83 5.44 -6.08
C SER A 18 -8.75 5.08 -4.91
N TYR A 19 -9.70 5.96 -4.63
CA TYR A 19 -10.78 5.72 -3.68
C TYR A 19 -12.10 5.75 -4.44
N SER A 20 -12.98 4.79 -4.16
CA SER A 20 -14.34 4.70 -4.68
C SER A 20 -15.32 4.85 -3.52
N THR A 21 -16.19 5.86 -3.61
CA THR A 21 -17.29 6.08 -2.66
C THR A 21 -18.39 5.05 -2.77
N ASP A 22 -18.60 4.48 -3.96
CA ASP A 22 -19.70 3.53 -4.21
C ASP A 22 -19.49 2.19 -3.49
N GLY A 23 -18.22 1.81 -3.31
CA GLY A 23 -17.82 0.61 -2.57
C GLY A 23 -17.18 0.87 -1.21
N ASN A 24 -16.93 2.14 -0.86
CA ASN A 24 -16.00 2.55 0.19
C ASN A 24 -14.67 1.76 0.14
N CYS A 25 -14.13 1.62 -1.07
CA CYS A 25 -12.94 0.85 -1.35
C CYS A 25 -11.79 1.76 -1.75
N MET A 26 -10.58 1.42 -1.31
CA MET A 26 -9.34 2.05 -1.73
C MET A 26 -8.43 1.00 -2.36
N THR A 27 -7.92 1.29 -3.55
CA THR A 27 -6.85 0.50 -4.17
C THR A 27 -5.58 1.32 -4.18
N LEU A 28 -4.49 0.72 -3.72
CA LEU A 28 -3.13 1.25 -3.82
C LEU A 28 -2.29 0.33 -4.70
N GLN A 29 -1.44 0.92 -5.53
CA GLN A 29 -0.40 0.25 -6.28
C GLN A 29 0.93 0.84 -5.90
N LYS A 30 1.80 0.01 -5.32
CA LYS A 30 3.15 0.39 -4.91
C LYS A 30 4.13 -0.28 -5.86
N LYS A 31 4.97 0.49 -6.53
CA LYS A 31 5.94 0.01 -7.50
C LYS A 31 7.35 0.36 -7.05
N TYR A 32 8.14 -0.67 -6.73
CA TYR A 32 9.53 -0.49 -6.35
C TYR A 32 10.41 -0.12 -7.55
N LYS A 33 11.39 0.77 -7.30
CA LYS A 33 12.39 1.19 -8.28
C LYS A 33 13.60 0.26 -8.19
N ARG A 34 13.90 -0.46 -9.27
CA ARG A 34 15.06 -1.37 -9.32
C ARG A 34 16.35 -0.64 -8.97
N GLY A 35 17.24 -1.33 -8.25
CA GLY A 35 18.55 -0.81 -7.88
C GLY A 35 18.52 0.17 -6.70
N THR A 36 17.43 0.17 -5.92
CA THR A 36 17.38 0.86 -4.62
C THR A 36 17.39 -0.18 -3.49
N ASP A 37 18.20 0.06 -2.46
CA ASP A 37 18.37 -0.79 -1.27
C ASP A 37 18.68 -2.27 -1.57
N ASP A 38 17.96 -3.24 -1.00
CA ASP A 38 18.33 -4.66 -1.10
C ASP A 38 18.01 -5.26 -2.48
N PRO A 39 19.02 -5.61 -3.31
CA PRO A 39 18.79 -6.18 -4.63
C PRO A 39 18.21 -7.59 -4.62
N ARG A 40 18.21 -8.29 -3.48
CA ARG A 40 17.60 -9.63 -3.32
C ARG A 40 16.08 -9.54 -3.15
N GLU A 41 15.60 -8.45 -2.55
CA GLU A 41 14.17 -8.22 -2.30
C GLU A 41 13.55 -7.26 -3.31
N ASN A 42 14.30 -6.22 -3.71
CA ASN A 42 13.86 -5.22 -4.69
C ASN A 42 14.07 -5.68 -6.13
N LEU A 43 13.14 -6.52 -6.59
CA LEU A 43 13.07 -6.96 -7.98
C LEU A 43 12.41 -5.92 -8.93
N GLY A 44 12.10 -4.72 -8.42
CA GLY A 44 11.29 -3.71 -9.11
C GLY A 44 9.85 -4.13 -9.32
N HIS A 45 9.31 -4.86 -8.35
CA HIS A 45 7.98 -5.46 -8.44
C HIS A 45 6.88 -4.50 -8.01
N GLU A 46 5.65 -4.88 -8.34
CA GLU A 46 4.44 -4.16 -7.96
C GLU A 46 3.72 -4.90 -6.85
N VAL A 47 3.28 -4.15 -5.85
CA VAL A 47 2.41 -4.58 -4.77
C VAL A 47 1.05 -3.93 -4.98
N LYS A 48 0.00 -4.74 -5.08
CA LYS A 48 -1.37 -4.26 -5.10
C LYS A 48 -1.96 -4.40 -3.70
N ILE A 49 -2.59 -3.35 -3.20
CA ILE A 49 -3.26 -3.34 -1.90
C ILE A 49 -4.70 -2.92 -2.15
N ASP A 50 -5.64 -3.82 -1.88
CA ASP A 50 -7.06 -3.53 -1.97
C ASP A 50 -7.63 -3.49 -0.55
N LEU A 51 -8.15 -2.33 -0.16
CA LEU A 51 -8.70 -2.07 1.16
C LEU A 51 -10.18 -1.70 1.06
N LYS A 52 -10.94 -2.13 2.05
CA LYS A 52 -12.34 -1.76 2.22
C LYS A 52 -12.49 -1.05 3.57
N TRP A 53 -13.26 0.03 3.58
CA TRP A 53 -13.62 0.70 4.80
C TRP A 53 -14.48 -0.21 5.67
N ASN A 54 -14.12 -0.30 6.96
CA ASN A 54 -14.86 -1.03 7.96
C ASN A 54 -15.47 -0.02 8.93
N ASP A 55 -16.80 0.17 8.85
CA ASP A 55 -17.53 1.13 9.68
C ASP A 55 -17.50 0.79 11.17
N GLN A 56 -17.31 -0.48 11.54
CA GLN A 56 -17.28 -0.92 12.93
C GLN A 56 -15.97 -0.53 13.62
N THR A 57 -14.87 -0.66 12.90
CA THR A 57 -13.51 -0.39 13.41
C THR A 57 -12.99 0.98 12.98
N GLN A 58 -13.73 1.69 12.12
CA GLN A 58 -13.37 2.99 11.54
C GLN A 58 -11.96 2.99 10.90
N GLN A 59 -11.63 1.91 10.18
CA GLN A 59 -10.35 1.75 9.51
C GLN A 59 -10.53 1.07 8.15
N PHE A 60 -9.50 1.18 7.31
CA PHE A 60 -9.42 0.42 6.08
C PHE A 60 -8.77 -0.94 6.36
N ASP A 61 -9.52 -2.00 6.10
CA ASP A 61 -9.08 -3.39 6.22
C ASP A 61 -8.95 -4.02 4.83
N GLY A 62 -7.92 -4.82 4.62
CA GLY A 62 -7.80 -5.57 3.38
C GLY A 62 -6.57 -6.45 3.33
N GLN A 63 -6.13 -6.76 2.11
CA GLN A 63 -4.95 -7.57 1.88
C GLN A 63 -4.01 -6.86 0.92
N TRP A 64 -2.72 -6.98 1.17
CA TRP A 64 -1.71 -6.71 0.16
C TRP A 64 -1.41 -8.02 -0.59
N ILE A 65 -1.15 -7.89 -1.88
CA ILE A 65 -0.79 -9.00 -2.77
C ILE A 65 0.44 -8.58 -3.56
N VAL A 66 1.51 -9.37 -3.45
CA VAL A 66 2.71 -9.27 -4.30
C VAL A 66 2.72 -10.45 -5.24
N ARG A 67 2.94 -10.18 -6.54
CA ARG A 67 3.21 -11.21 -7.54
C ARG A 67 4.44 -10.81 -8.35
N THR A 68 5.48 -11.61 -8.23
CA THR A 68 6.69 -11.53 -9.04
C THR A 68 6.93 -12.87 -9.72
N ALA A 69 7.90 -12.94 -10.64
CA ALA A 69 8.28 -14.21 -11.26
C ALA A 69 8.83 -15.24 -10.25
N ASN A 70 9.40 -14.78 -9.12
CA ASN A 70 10.15 -15.62 -8.18
C ASN A 70 9.48 -15.72 -6.80
N TYR A 71 8.46 -14.92 -6.53
CA TYR A 71 7.80 -14.79 -5.23
C TYR A 71 6.35 -14.35 -5.40
N SER A 72 5.45 -15.01 -4.68
CA SER A 72 4.08 -14.56 -4.48
C SER A 72 3.79 -14.51 -2.99
N GLY A 73 3.25 -13.40 -2.50
CA GLY A 73 2.88 -13.20 -1.11
C GLY A 73 1.55 -12.49 -1.00
N GLN A 74 0.80 -12.79 0.07
CA GLN A 74 -0.37 -12.04 0.46
C GLN A 74 -0.46 -12.01 1.97
N ASP A 75 -0.85 -10.88 2.54
CA ASP A 75 -1.14 -10.79 3.98
C ASP A 75 -2.12 -9.64 4.27
N LYS A 76 -2.62 -9.62 5.51
CA LYS A 76 -3.53 -8.57 5.99
C LYS A 76 -2.83 -7.22 5.97
N PHE A 77 -3.57 -6.19 5.55
CA PHE A 77 -3.14 -4.81 5.61
C PHE A 77 -4.19 -3.98 6.36
N GLU A 78 -3.74 -3.13 7.27
CA GLU A 78 -4.59 -2.21 8.02
C GLU A 78 -4.06 -0.79 7.82
N LEU A 79 -4.94 0.12 7.37
CA LEU A 79 -4.63 1.54 7.29
C LEU A 79 -5.50 2.33 8.27
N LYS A 80 -4.84 2.91 9.27
CA LYS A 80 -5.48 3.67 10.35
C LYS A 80 -5.28 5.16 10.10
N LEU A 81 -6.37 5.91 10.14
CA LEU A 81 -6.28 7.36 10.15
C LEU A 81 -5.70 7.79 11.51
N ARG A 82 -4.51 8.38 11.53
CA ARG A 82 -4.03 9.05 12.74
C ARG A 82 -4.81 10.35 12.86
N GLN A 83 -5.67 10.48 13.86
CA GLN A 83 -6.24 11.78 14.22
C GLN A 83 -5.08 12.68 14.67
N HIS A 84 -4.77 13.70 13.87
CA HIS A 84 -3.90 14.77 14.31
C HIS A 84 -4.74 15.67 15.22
N ILE A 85 -4.63 15.46 16.54
CA ILE A 85 -5.17 16.41 17.51
C ILE A 85 -4.20 17.59 17.51
N GLU A 86 -4.49 18.63 16.74
CA GLU A 86 -3.88 19.93 16.95
C GLU A 86 -4.31 20.40 18.34
N SER A 87 -3.37 20.39 19.28
CA SER A 87 -3.57 21.00 20.58
C SER A 87 -3.49 22.51 20.36
N VAL A 88 -4.63 23.19 20.50
CA VAL A 88 -4.73 24.67 20.49
C VAL A 88 -4.13 25.24 21.77
#